data_AF-A0A3N1T161-F1
#
_entry.id   AF-A0A3N1T161-F1
#
_cell.length_a   1.000
_cell.length_b   1.000
_cell.length_c   1.000
_cell.angle_alpha   90.00
_cell.angle_beta   90.00
_cell.angle_gamma   90.00
#
_symmetry.space_group_name_H-M   'P 1'
#
loop_
_entity.id
_entity.type
_entity.pdbx_description
1 polymer ?
#
loop_
_entity_poly.entity_id
_entity_poly.type
_entity_poly.pdbx_seq_one_letter_code
_entity_poly.pdbx_strand_id
1 'polypeptide(L)' 'MKLLAFLRRRPAPAATATFTPHGVLDGARWLVCETTACAHLTRRHTPAGHGWECTDCHTHKGDQ' A
#
# COMPACT_ATOMS: atom_id res chain seq x y z
N MET A 1 -25.37 -51.74 -20.12
CA MET A 1 -24.29 -50.77 -20.40
C MET A 1 -24.40 -49.63 -19.40
N LYS A 2 -23.40 -49.43 -18.51
CA LYS A 2 -23.44 -48.38 -17.48
C LYS A 2 -22.64 -47.18 -17.97
N LEU A 3 -23.33 -46.08 -18.24
CA LEU A 3 -22.72 -44.80 -18.60
C LEU A 3 -21.98 -44.26 -17.38
N LEU A 4 -20.64 -44.27 -17.40
CA LEU A 4 -19.82 -43.60 -16.40
C LEU A 4 -19.91 -42.10 -16.67
N ALA A 5 -20.74 -41.42 -15.88
CA ALA A 5 -20.83 -39.97 -15.90
C ALA A 5 -19.48 -39.38 -15.48
N PHE A 6 -18.77 -38.78 -16.43
CA PHE A 6 -17.57 -37.98 -16.19
C PHE A 6 -17.96 -36.74 -15.37
N LEU A 7 -17.93 -36.86 -14.05
CA LEU A 7 -18.00 -35.74 -13.14
C LEU A 7 -16.76 -34.86 -13.36
N ARG A 8 -16.87 -33.86 -14.22
CA ARG A 8 -15.87 -32.78 -14.34
C ARG A 8 -15.76 -32.12 -12.97
N ARG A 9 -14.64 -32.34 -12.28
CA ARG A 9 -14.32 -31.61 -11.05
C ARG A 9 -14.25 -30.13 -11.41
N ARG A 10 -15.20 -29.35 -10.89
CA ARG A 10 -15.16 -27.89 -10.99
C ARG A 10 -14.00 -27.42 -10.10
N PRO A 11 -13.02 -26.67 -10.62
CA PRO A 11 -11.95 -26.13 -9.79
C PRO A 11 -12.58 -25.28 -8.68
N ALA A 12 -12.15 -25.52 -7.44
CA ALA A 12 -12.56 -24.70 -6.31
C ALA A 12 -12.09 -23.26 -6.53
N PRO A 13 -12.88 -22.24 -6.12
CA PRO A 13 -12.43 -20.87 -6.19
C PRO A 13 -11.14 -20.73 -5.38
N ALA A 14 -10.10 -20.16 -5.98
CA ALA A 14 -8.87 -19.84 -5.29
C ALA A 14 -9.19 -18.88 -4.13
N ALA A 15 -8.55 -19.08 -2.97
CA ALA A 15 -8.67 -18.16 -1.86
C ALA A 15 -8.27 -16.75 -2.33
N THR A 16 -9.15 -15.78 -2.14
CA THR A 16 -8.87 -14.38 -2.45
C THR A 16 -7.82 -13.86 -1.48
N ALA A 17 -6.72 -13.31 -2.01
CA ALA A 17 -5.70 -12.68 -1.18
C ALA A 17 -6.30 -11.47 -0.45
N THR A 18 -6.13 -11.43 0.87
CA THR A 18 -6.51 -10.27 1.68
C THR A 18 -5.44 -9.19 1.49
N PHE A 19 -5.84 -8.03 0.96
CA PHE A 19 -4.98 -6.85 0.96
C PHE A 19 -5.04 -6.21 2.35
N THR A 20 -3.88 -6.03 2.98
CA THR A 20 -3.74 -5.25 4.20
C THR A 20 -2.60 -4.26 3.99
N PRO A 21 -2.84 -2.95 4.11
CA PRO A 21 -1.80 -1.94 3.94
C PRO A 21 -0.87 -1.95 5.16
N HIS A 22 0.03 -2.90 5.23
CA HIS A 22 1.05 -2.94 6.27
C HIS A 22 1.95 -1.70 6.16
N GLY A 23 1.99 -0.90 7.22
CA GLY A 23 2.87 0.26 7.34
C GLY A 23 2.34 1.57 6.76
N VAL A 24 1.14 1.62 6.20
CA VAL A 24 0.47 2.91 5.89
C VAL A 24 -0.36 3.31 7.10
N LEU A 25 0.13 4.28 7.87
CA LEU A 25 -0.56 4.79 9.05
C LEU A 25 -1.74 5.69 8.65
N ASP A 26 -2.76 5.76 9.51
CA ASP A 26 -3.86 6.71 9.33
C ASP A 26 -3.33 8.15 9.20
N GLY A 27 -3.86 8.87 8.22
CA GLY A 27 -3.41 10.23 7.90
C GLY A 27 -2.09 10.32 7.13
N ALA A 28 -1.44 9.19 6.81
CA ALA A 28 -0.29 9.19 5.90
C ALA A 28 -0.69 9.72 4.51
N ARG A 29 0.23 10.47 3.90
CA ARG A 29 0.03 11.10 2.58
C ARG A 29 1.22 10.83 1.67
N TRP A 30 0.96 10.82 0.36
CA TRP A 30 2.00 10.85 -0.66
C TRP A 30 2.24 12.29 -1.05
N LEU A 31 3.39 12.84 -0.64
CA LEU A 31 3.76 14.24 -0.87
C LEU A 31 5.11 14.29 -1.59
N VAL A 32 5.32 15.29 -2.43
CA VAL A 32 6.65 15.57 -3.01
C VAL A 32 7.61 15.88 -1.88
N CYS A 33 8.71 15.15 -1.74
CA CYS A 33 9.76 15.48 -0.78
C CYS A 33 10.74 16.47 -1.42
N GLU A 34 10.93 17.66 -0.87
CA GLU A 34 11.76 18.72 -1.48
C GLU A 34 13.27 18.55 -1.25
N THR A 35 13.69 17.39 -0.76
CA THR A 35 15.10 17.11 -0.51
C THR A 35 15.73 16.31 -1.64
N THR A 36 17.01 16.61 -1.91
CA THR A 36 17.83 15.85 -2.85
C THR A 36 18.08 14.42 -2.39
N ALA A 37 18.06 14.14 -1.09
CA ALA A 37 18.11 12.78 -0.53
C ALA A 37 16.98 11.89 -1.05
N CYS A 38 15.82 12.47 -1.34
CA CYS A 38 14.67 11.78 -1.95
C CYS A 38 14.54 12.06 -3.45
N ALA A 39 15.52 12.70 -4.07
CA ALA A 39 15.56 13.10 -5.48
C ALA A 39 14.34 13.93 -5.93
N HIS A 40 13.77 14.74 -5.04
CA HIS A 40 12.56 15.51 -5.32
C HIS A 40 11.33 14.67 -5.72
N LEU A 41 11.32 13.38 -5.36
CA LEU A 41 10.24 12.46 -5.72
C LEU A 41 9.10 12.49 -4.69
N THR A 42 7.93 12.03 -5.14
CA THR A 42 6.81 11.78 -4.23
C THR A 42 7.16 10.62 -3.30
N ARG A 43 7.11 10.88 -1.99
CA ARG A 43 7.40 9.92 -0.92
C ARG A 43 6.24 9.85 0.06
N ARG A 44 6.17 8.75 0.79
CA ARG A 44 5.21 8.63 1.88
C ARG A 44 5.65 9.53 3.03
N HIS A 45 4.70 10.27 3.58
CA HIS A 45 4.89 11.05 4.79
C HIS A 45 3.83 10.68 5.82
N THR A 46 4.21 10.70 7.09
CA THR A 46 3.33 10.45 8.23
C THR A 46 3.04 11.74 8.98
N PRO A 47 1.85 11.91 9.59
CA PRO A 47 1.56 13.08 10.41
C PRO A 47 2.59 13.27 11.53
N ALA A 48 3.10 14.49 11.69
CA ALA A 48 4.05 14.87 12.72
C ALA A 48 3.75 16.31 13.20
N GLY A 49 3.14 16.45 14.38
CA GLY A 49 2.68 17.75 14.89
C GLY A 49 1.65 18.41 13.96
N HIS A 50 1.93 19.65 13.55
CA HIS A 50 1.13 20.42 12.57
C HIS A 50 1.67 20.24 11.13
N GLY A 51 2.02 19.02 10.76
CA GLY A 51 2.70 18.78 9.49
C GLY A 51 2.89 17.31 9.18
N TRP A 52 3.83 17.05 8.28
CA TRP A 52 4.14 15.72 7.76
C TRP A 52 5.64 15.46 7.72
N GLU A 53 6.06 14.30 8.19
CA GLU A 53 7.45 13.84 8.16
C GLU A 53 7.63 12.78 7.07
N CYS A 54 8.65 12.95 6.21
CA CYS A 54 9.00 11.95 5.18
C CYS A 54 9.48 10.64 5.82
N THR A 55 8.91 9.50 5.43
CA THR A 55 9.30 8.20 6.02
C THR A 55 10.68 7.70 5.57
N ASP A 56 11.28 8.33 4.56
CA ASP A 56 12.56 7.91 4.00
C ASP A 56 13.72 8.78 4.51
N CYS A 57 13.54 10.11 4.56
CA CYS A 57 14.61 11.06 4.92
C CYS A 57 14.32 11.91 6.17
N HIS A 58 13.18 11.71 6.83
CA HIS A 58 12.80 12.40 8.08
C HIS A 58 12.70 13.94 7.98
N THR A 59 12.60 14.47 6.77
CA THR A 59 12.35 15.91 6.57
C THR A 59 10.91 16.25 6.89
N HIS A 60 10.71 17.31 7.66
CA HIS A 60 9.40 17.83 8.04
C HIS A 60 8.88 18.84 7.03
N LYS A 61 7.60 18.73 6.69
CA LYS A 61 6.80 19.70 5.94
C LYS A 61 5.70 20.25 6.86
N GLY A 62 5.50 21.57 6.85
CA GLY A 62 4.39 22.21 7.56
C GLY A 62 3.05 22.06 6.84
N ASP A 63 2.05 22.84 7.28
CA ASP A 63 0.69 22.89 6.71
C ASP A 63 0.69 23.34 5.23
N GLN A 64 0.86 22.41 4.29
CA GLN A 64 0.54 22.56 2.87
C GLN A 64 -0.87 22.05 2.54
#